data_AF-V5GJ04-F1
#
_entry.id   AF-V5GJ04-F1
#
_cell.length_a   1.000
_cell.length_b   1.000
_cell.length_c   1.000
_cell.angle_alpha   90.00
_cell.angle_beta   90.00
_cell.angle_gamma   90.00
#
_symmetry.space_group_name_H-M   'P 1'
#
loop_
_entity.id
_entity.type
_entity.pdbx_description
1 polymer ?
#
loop_
_entity_poly.entity_id
_entity_poly.type
_entity_poly.pdbx_seq_one_letter_code
_entity_poly.pdbx_strand_id
1 'polypeptide(L)'
;MYLQSLLVIFCLLICSYSQGTVQKPPLPEDDPKNFRDQNATKLVGLSGTHWVKRRTYNVTTESGEVTCEYAKILGKLGENEYNLQLGAKIGSTWTSGKSNIVLLNVKNATTTRPNVALT
;
A
#
# COMPACT_ATOMS: atom_id res chain seq x y z
N MET A 1 -8.96 -58.12 -12.70
CA MET A 1 -9.26 -57.05 -13.67
C MET A 1 -10.09 -55.91 -13.07
N TYR A 2 -11.11 -56.20 -12.23
CA TYR A 2 -11.92 -55.15 -11.57
C TYR A 2 -11.13 -54.22 -10.63
N LEU A 3 -10.21 -54.78 -9.85
CA LEU A 3 -9.43 -54.02 -8.86
C LEU A 3 -8.46 -53.00 -9.49
N GLN A 4 -7.85 -53.35 -10.64
CA GLN A 4 -7.01 -52.42 -11.40
C GLN A 4 -7.83 -51.29 -12.03
N SER A 5 -9.05 -51.58 -12.50
CA SER A 5 -9.95 -50.56 -13.04
C SER A 5 -10.38 -49.55 -11.97
N LEU A 6 -10.67 -50.03 -10.75
CA LEU A 6 -10.96 -49.17 -9.59
C LEU A 6 -9.79 -48.27 -9.21
N LEU A 7 -8.57 -48.79 -9.25
CA LEU A 7 -7.36 -48.02 -8.97
C LEU A 7 -7.14 -46.90 -10.01
N VAL A 8 -7.38 -47.20 -11.30
CA VAL A 8 -7.28 -46.20 -12.37
C VAL A 8 -8.35 -45.11 -12.23
N ILE A 9 -9.60 -45.48 -11.90
CA ILE A 9 -10.69 -44.52 -11.67
C ILE A 9 -10.38 -43.63 -10.45
N PHE A 10 -9.87 -44.23 -9.37
CA PHE A 10 -9.48 -43.49 -8.17
C PHE A 10 -8.33 -42.51 -8.46
N CYS A 11 -7.31 -42.94 -9.22
CA CYS A 11 -6.21 -42.09 -9.65
C CYS A 11 -6.66 -40.93 -10.54
N LEU A 12 -7.62 -41.15 -11.45
CA LEU A 12 -8.18 -40.06 -12.26
C LEU A 12 -8.96 -39.06 -11.39
N LEU A 13 -9.74 -39.54 -10.41
CA LEU A 13 -10.51 -38.67 -9.50
C LEU A 13 -9.61 -37.77 -8.63
N ILE A 14 -8.50 -38.29 -8.09
CA ILE A 14 -7.56 -37.48 -7.30
C ILE A 14 -6.70 -36.55 -8.15
N CYS A 15 -6.39 -36.92 -9.40
CA CYS A 15 -5.65 -36.05 -10.34
C CYS A 15 -6.54 -34.98 -10.98
N SER A 16 -7.86 -35.18 -11.03
CA SER A 16 -8.85 -34.15 -11.40
C SER A 16 -9.21 -33.22 -10.24
N TYR A 17 -8.65 -33.43 -9.05
CA TYR A 17 -8.70 -32.44 -7.98
C TYR A 17 -7.83 -31.25 -8.43
N SER A 18 -8.45 -30.37 -9.22
CA SER A 18 -7.95 -29.04 -9.50
C SER A 18 -7.57 -28.46 -8.15
N GLN A 19 -6.27 -28.32 -7.89
CA GLN A 19 -5.79 -27.51 -6.80
C GLN A 19 -6.36 -26.13 -7.10
N GLY A 20 -7.47 -25.81 -6.44
CA GLY A 20 -8.15 -24.53 -6.59
C GLY A 20 -7.07 -23.49 -6.49
N THR A 21 -6.90 -22.72 -7.56
CA THR A 21 -5.90 -21.67 -7.62
C THR A 21 -6.14 -20.82 -6.39
N VAL A 22 -5.21 -20.89 -5.43
CA VAL A 22 -5.28 -20.03 -4.24
C VAL A 22 -5.12 -18.63 -4.80
N GLN A 23 -6.26 -17.96 -5.02
CA GLN A 23 -6.26 -16.61 -5.56
C GLN A 23 -5.46 -15.77 -4.59
N LYS A 24 -4.39 -15.17 -5.09
CA LYS A 24 -3.59 -14.24 -4.30
C LYS A 24 -4.55 -13.20 -3.73
N PRO A 25 -4.58 -13.01 -2.39
CA PRO A 25 -5.45 -12.00 -1.82
C PRO A 25 -5.15 -10.64 -2.44
N PRO A 26 -6.17 -9.79 -2.68
CA PRO A 26 -5.97 -8.47 -3.23
C PRO A 26 -5.02 -7.66 -2.35
N LEU A 27 -4.30 -6.71 -2.94
CA LEU A 27 -3.54 -5.75 -2.15
C LEU A 27 -4.50 -4.94 -1.27
N PRO A 28 -4.07 -4.44 -0.09
CA PRO A 28 -4.96 -3.73 0.81
C PRO A 28 -5.71 -2.56 0.16
N GLU A 29 -5.08 -1.86 -0.77
CA GLU A 29 -5.64 -0.75 -1.56
C GLU A 29 -6.61 -1.19 -2.66
N ASP A 30 -6.59 -2.47 -3.04
CA ASP A 30 -7.48 -3.08 -4.03
C ASP A 30 -8.67 -3.81 -3.37
N ASP A 31 -8.60 -4.10 -2.07
CA ASP A 31 -9.65 -4.84 -1.35
C ASP A 31 -10.85 -3.92 -1.02
N PRO A 32 -12.05 -4.17 -1.60
CA PRO A 32 -13.24 -3.36 -1.34
C PRO A 32 -13.65 -3.31 0.12
N LYS A 33 -13.28 -4.30 0.93
CA LYS A 33 -13.56 -4.31 2.37
C LYS A 33 -12.87 -3.15 3.10
N ASN A 34 -11.75 -2.66 2.57
CA ASN A 34 -10.97 -1.58 3.19
C ASN A 34 -11.38 -0.17 2.71
N PHE A 35 -12.16 -0.05 1.64
CA PHE A 35 -12.47 1.26 1.03
C PHE A 35 -13.18 2.23 1.97
N ARG A 36 -13.95 1.71 2.94
CA ARG A 36 -14.60 2.53 3.96
C ARG A 36 -13.59 3.33 4.81
N ASP A 37 -12.44 2.72 5.06
CA ASP A 37 -11.42 3.25 5.97
C ASP A 37 -10.26 3.92 5.21
N GLN A 38 -10.07 3.60 3.94
CA GLN A 38 -9.05 4.18 3.06
C GLN A 38 -9.57 5.39 2.30
N ASN A 39 -9.64 6.54 2.99
CA ASN A 39 -9.96 7.82 2.36
C ASN A 39 -8.80 8.81 2.52
N ALA A 40 -7.96 8.93 1.49
CA ALA A 40 -6.78 9.78 1.47
C ALA A 40 -7.10 11.28 1.56
N THR A 41 -8.32 11.70 1.20
CA THR A 41 -8.74 13.11 1.35
C THR A 41 -8.79 13.55 2.81
N LYS A 42 -9.06 12.63 3.74
CA LYS A 42 -9.01 12.94 5.17
C LYS A 42 -7.59 13.21 5.64
N LEU A 43 -6.61 12.46 5.09
CA LEU A 43 -5.20 12.57 5.44
C LEU A 43 -4.65 13.97 5.14
N VAL A 44 -4.94 14.50 3.94
CA VAL A 44 -4.51 15.85 3.55
C VAL A 44 -5.26 16.98 4.26
N GLY A 45 -6.41 16.68 4.87
CA GLY A 45 -7.16 17.61 5.71
C GLY A 45 -6.64 17.72 7.14
N LEU A 46 -5.73 16.84 7.56
CA LEU A 46 -5.11 16.91 8.88
C LEU A 46 -4.04 18.00 8.88
N SER A 47 -4.13 18.91 9.85
CA SER A 47 -3.09 19.92 10.08
C SER A 47 -1.92 19.34 10.86
N GLY A 48 -0.71 19.83 10.57
CA GLY A 48 0.47 19.59 11.38
C GLY A 48 1.49 18.65 10.73
N THR A 49 2.41 18.16 11.56
CA THR A 49 3.49 17.26 11.14
C THR A 49 3.11 15.83 11.51
N HIS A 50 3.06 14.96 10.50
CA HIS A 50 2.77 13.54 10.65
C HIS A 50 4.06 12.74 10.65
N TRP A 51 4.32 11.99 11.72
CA TRP A 51 5.57 11.26 11.92
C TRP A 51 5.42 9.77 11.58
N VAL A 52 6.41 9.21 10.90
CA VAL A 52 6.50 7.76 10.70
C VAL A 52 6.91 7.11 12.00
N LYS A 53 6.01 6.31 12.58
CA LYS A 53 6.27 5.61 13.85
C LYS A 53 6.93 4.24 13.66
N ARG A 54 6.60 3.53 12.57
CA ARG A 54 7.06 2.16 12.34
C ARG A 54 7.14 1.86 10.84
N ARG A 55 8.09 1.00 10.48
CA ARG A 55 8.31 0.44 9.15
C ARG A 55 8.58 -1.06 9.26
N THR A 56 8.50 -1.76 8.15
CA THR A 56 8.87 -3.18 8.04
C THR A 56 10.20 -3.41 7.31
N TYR A 57 10.84 -2.33 6.83
CA TYR A 57 12.11 -2.36 6.13
C TYR A 57 13.05 -1.27 6.69
N ASN A 58 14.36 -1.50 6.55
CA ASN A 58 15.38 -0.57 7.00
C ASN A 58 15.75 0.40 5.87
N VAL A 59 16.00 1.65 6.22
CA VAL A 59 16.48 2.68 5.29
C VAL A 59 17.77 3.28 5.85
N THR A 60 18.84 3.15 5.09
CA THR A 60 20.16 3.68 5.41
C THR A 60 20.72 4.38 4.20
N THR A 61 21.34 5.53 4.42
CA THR A 61 22.09 6.27 3.39
C THR A 61 23.59 6.16 3.67
N GLU A 62 24.43 6.59 2.73
CA GLU A 62 25.89 6.71 2.97
C GLU A 62 26.21 7.62 4.17
N SER A 63 25.34 8.61 4.43
CA SER A 63 25.47 9.55 5.53
C SER A 63 24.91 9.03 6.87
N GLY A 64 24.35 7.81 6.89
CA GLY A 64 23.88 7.13 8.11
C GLY A 64 22.42 6.68 8.07
N GLU A 65 21.96 6.19 9.23
CA GLU A 65 20.58 5.73 9.45
C GLU A 65 19.59 6.90 9.35
N VAL A 66 18.46 6.62 8.69
CA VAL A 66 17.35 7.57 8.56
C VAL A 66 16.39 7.34 9.72
N THR A 67 16.15 8.36 10.53
CA THR A 67 15.23 8.33 11.69
C THR A 67 14.28 9.52 11.65
N CYS A 68 13.25 9.50 12.50
CA CYS A 68 12.33 10.63 12.69
C CYS A 68 11.75 11.19 11.37
N GLU A 69 11.32 10.31 10.48
CA GLU A 69 10.72 10.72 9.20
C GLU A 69 9.37 11.38 9.44
N TYR A 70 9.06 12.39 8.64
CA TYR A 70 7.80 13.10 8.72
C TYR A 70 7.31 13.60 7.36
N ALA A 71 6.01 13.86 7.32
CA ALA A 71 5.29 14.48 6.23
C ALA A 71 4.47 15.67 6.75
N LYS A 72 4.46 16.78 6.02
CA LYS A 72 3.68 17.96 6.34
C LYS A 72 3.02 18.51 5.08
N ILE A 73 1.70 18.63 5.10
CA ILE A 73 0.95 19.28 4.02
C ILE A 73 1.11 20.80 4.17
N LEU A 74 1.58 21.46 3.12
CA LEU A 74 1.83 22.90 3.10
C LEU A 74 0.66 23.69 2.51
N GLY A 75 -0.09 23.08 1.59
CA GLY A 75 -1.23 23.72 0.96
C GLY A 75 -1.77 22.93 -0.23
N LYS A 76 -2.93 23.33 -0.72
CA LYS A 76 -3.57 22.73 -1.89
C LYS A 76 -3.11 23.42 -3.17
N LEU A 77 -2.78 22.65 -4.20
CA LEU A 77 -2.37 23.12 -5.53
C LEU A 77 -3.50 22.97 -6.56
N GLY A 78 -4.22 21.84 -6.51
CA GLY A 78 -5.31 21.49 -7.41
C GLY A 78 -6.33 20.61 -6.70
N GLU A 79 -7.34 20.11 -7.42
CA GLU A 79 -8.46 19.34 -6.82
C GLU A 79 -7.98 18.19 -5.91
N ASN A 80 -7.01 17.42 -6.39
CA ASN A 80 -6.39 16.28 -5.70
C ASN A 80 -4.87 16.41 -5.57
N GLU A 81 -4.32 17.60 -5.75
CA GLU A 81 -2.87 17.85 -5.71
C GLU A 81 -2.52 18.83 -4.58
N TYR A 82 -1.48 18.51 -3.81
CA TYR A 82 -1.08 19.27 -2.63
C TYR A 82 0.45 19.45 -2.59
N ASN A 83 0.89 20.59 -2.05
CA ASN A 83 2.28 20.78 -1.66
C ASN A 83 2.57 19.97 -0.40
N LEU A 84 3.64 19.18 -0.45
CA LEU A 84 4.11 18.33 0.64
C LEU A 84 5.54 18.73 1.02
N GLN A 85 5.84 18.72 2.31
CA GLN A 85 7.21 18.69 2.80
C GLN A 85 7.48 17.33 3.43
N LEU A 86 8.51 16.66 2.95
CA LEU A 86 9.05 15.44 3.53
C LEU A 86 10.34 15.77 4.25
N GLY A 87 10.58 15.16 5.40
CA GLY A 87 11.83 15.33 6.12
C GLY A 87 12.17 14.14 6.99
N ALA A 88 13.42 14.09 7.40
CA ALA A 88 13.97 13.04 8.24
C ALA A 88 15.24 13.53 8.93
N LYS A 89 15.73 12.74 9.88
CA LYS A 89 17.04 12.91 10.49
C LYS A 89 17.99 11.84 9.96
N ILE A 90 19.12 12.26 9.38
CA ILE A 90 20.18 11.37 8.92
C ILE A 90 21.36 11.55 9.88
N GLY A 91 21.63 10.52 10.70
CA GLY A 91 22.56 10.64 11.82
C GLY A 91 22.10 11.71 12.81
N SER A 92 22.90 12.78 12.98
CA SER A 92 22.56 13.94 13.83
C SER A 92 21.85 15.08 13.09
N THR A 93 21.78 15.03 11.75
CA THR A 93 21.40 16.17 10.91
C THR A 93 19.97 16.06 10.41
N TRP A 94 19.21 17.13 10.52
CA TRP A 94 17.87 17.23 9.92
C TRP A 94 17.96 17.58 8.45
N THR A 95 17.20 16.88 7.61
CA THR A 95 17.03 17.17 6.19
C THR A 95 15.55 17.23 5.83
N SER A 96 15.19 18.07 4.87
CA SER A 96 13.83 18.13 4.34
C SER A 96 13.80 18.64 2.90
N GLY A 97 12.80 18.21 2.15
CA GLY A 97 12.54 18.63 0.78
C GLY A 97 11.06 18.92 0.56
N LYS A 98 10.76 19.78 -0.41
CA LYS A 98 9.40 20.00 -0.89
C LYS A 98 9.14 19.08 -2.08
N SER A 99 7.94 18.52 -2.13
CA SER A 99 7.41 17.75 -3.25
C SER A 99 5.94 18.07 -3.43
N ASN A 100 5.31 17.48 -4.44
CA ASN A 100 3.86 17.45 -4.54
C ASN A 100 3.36 16.09 -4.07
N ILE A 101 2.07 16.00 -3.82
CA ILE A 101 1.37 14.73 -3.61
C ILE A 101 0.03 14.77 -4.34
N VAL A 102 -0.27 13.72 -5.08
CA VAL A 102 -1.49 13.55 -5.88
C VAL A 102 -2.30 12.41 -5.29
N LEU A 103 -3.59 12.65 -5.05
CA LEU A 103 -4.52 11.65 -4.56
C LEU A 103 -5.22 10.93 -5.71
N LEU A 104 -5.19 9.61 -5.71
CA LEU A 104 -5.70 8.76 -6.79
C LEU A 104 -6.59 7.63 -6.25
N ASN A 105 -7.43 7.09 -7.14
CA ASN A 105 -8.09 5.81 -6.94
C ASN A 105 -7.24 4.70 -7.57
N VAL A 106 -7.20 3.52 -6.96
CA VAL A 106 -6.58 2.35 -7.62
C VAL A 106 -7.39 1.97 -8.85
N LYS A 107 -6.72 1.43 -9.88
CA LYS A 107 -7.41 0.95 -11.10
C LYS A 107 -8.41 -0.14 -10.70
N ASN A 108 -9.67 0.04 -11.10
CA ASN A 108 -10.83 -0.80 -10.77
C ASN A 108 -11.44 -0.63 -9.37
N ALA A 109 -10.96 0.32 -8.57
CA ALA A 109 -11.63 0.63 -7.31
C ALA A 109 -12.97 1.32 -7.59
N THR A 110 -14.07 0.74 -7.10
CA THR A 110 -15.43 1.33 -7.13
C THR A 110 -15.61 2.44 -6.10
N THR A 111 -14.54 2.83 -5.39
CA THR A 111 -14.56 3.90 -4.40
C THR A 111 -14.84 5.26 -5.07
N THR A 112 -15.76 6.02 -4.48
CA THR A 112 -16.04 7.41 -4.87
C THR A 112 -14.97 8.40 -4.43
N ARG A 113 -13.97 7.97 -3.64
CA ARG A 113 -12.95 8.85 -3.04
C ARG A 113 -11.55 8.28 -3.19
N PRO A 114 -10.54 9.14 -3.42
CA PRO A 114 -9.13 8.75 -3.46
C PRO A 114 -8.71 7.94 -2.24
N ASN A 115 -8.07 6.80 -2.48
CA ASN A 115 -7.58 5.89 -1.45
C ASN A 115 -6.06 5.72 -1.46
N VAL A 116 -5.37 6.25 -2.48
CA VAL A 116 -3.91 6.22 -2.61
C VAL A 116 -3.35 7.64 -2.75
N ALA A 117 -2.14 7.86 -2.24
CA ALA A 117 -1.41 9.11 -2.37
C ALA A 117 -0.04 8.82 -3.01
N LEU A 118 0.27 9.56 -4.08
CA LEU A 118 1.50 9.41 -4.87
C LEU A 118 2.29 10.72 -4.79
N THR A 119 3.56 10.64 -4.41
CA THR A 119 4.49 11.78 -4.28
C THR A 119 5.45 11.86 -5.45
#